data_AF-A0AAN6TQQ1-F1
#
_entry.id   AF-A0AAN6TQQ1-F1
#
_cell.length_a   1.000
_cell.length_b   1.000
_cell.length_c   1.000
_cell.angle_alpha   90.00
_cell.angle_beta   90.00
_cell.angle_gamma   90.00
#
_symmetry.space_group_name_H-M   'P 1'
#
loop_
_entity.id
_entity.type
_entity.pdbx_description
1 polymer ?
#
loop_
_entity_poly.entity_id
_entity_poly.type
_entity_poly.pdbx_seq_one_letter_code
_entity_poly.pdbx_strand_id
1 'polypeptide(L)'
;MLPALTLVALAHLAAAIPAPNNSTAPASTAPASTAPVSTAAVKSKLFARGGFWNSCRECNLWYWTINCVCNGQWMSCDLNPYISNNDGTLVWYGRGFGDSCSGCNLQSATLGCNCRKMDGSYNWGTINLNDHLTYGNGRLYIDY
;
A
#
# COMPACT_ATOMS: atom_id res chain seq x y z
N MET A 1 -38.57 -44.21 12.69
CA MET A 1 -38.77 -45.05 11.49
C MET A 1 -37.87 -44.50 10.40
N LEU A 2 -36.90 -45.29 9.95
CA LEU A 2 -35.94 -45.01 8.86
C LEU A 2 -36.13 -46.09 7.79
N PRO A 3 -36.01 -45.74 6.51
CA PRO A 3 -35.07 -46.44 5.63
C PRO A 3 -34.44 -45.48 4.60
N ALA A 4 -33.45 -45.80 3.78
CA ALA A 4 -32.33 -46.73 3.77
C ALA A 4 -31.43 -46.24 2.62
N LEU A 5 -30.13 -46.50 2.73
CA LEU A 5 -29.07 -46.20 1.76
C LEU A 5 -29.39 -46.70 0.32
N THR A 6 -28.88 -45.98 -0.68
CA THR A 6 -28.31 -46.63 -1.88
C THR A 6 -26.99 -45.96 -2.28
N LEU A 7 -26.03 -46.86 -2.48
CA LEU A 7 -24.60 -46.70 -2.74
C LEU A 7 -24.37 -46.61 -4.25
N VAL A 8 -23.51 -45.70 -4.73
CA VAL A 8 -22.90 -45.82 -6.06
C VAL A 8 -21.39 -45.69 -5.89
N ALA A 9 -20.70 -46.80 -6.10
CA ALA A 9 -19.27 -46.86 -6.32
C ALA A 9 -19.04 -47.65 -7.60
N LEU A 10 -18.20 -47.16 -8.51
CA LEU A 10 -17.14 -47.97 -9.12
C LEU A 10 -16.22 -47.09 -9.98
N ALA A 11 -14.96 -47.12 -9.57
CA ALA A 11 -13.80 -46.48 -10.16
C ALA A 11 -13.41 -47.10 -11.51
N HIS A 12 -12.67 -46.34 -12.33
CA HIS A 12 -11.72 -46.92 -13.27
C HIS A 12 -10.31 -46.35 -12.99
N LEU A 13 -9.40 -47.30 -12.80
CA LEU A 13 -7.94 -47.26 -12.68
C LEU A 13 -7.28 -46.31 -13.71
N ALA A 14 -6.26 -45.51 -13.39
CA ALA A 14 -4.92 -45.74 -12.82
C ALA A 14 -3.83 -46.06 -13.88
N ALA A 15 -2.60 -45.60 -13.54
CA ALA A 15 -1.27 -45.83 -14.14
C ALA A 15 -0.74 -44.66 -15.01
N ALA A 16 0.51 -44.18 -14.91
CA ALA A 16 1.65 -44.55 -14.06
C ALA A 16 2.88 -43.66 -14.36
N ILE A 17 3.40 -42.95 -13.33
CA ILE A 17 4.81 -42.79 -12.84
C ILE A 17 5.95 -42.23 -13.79
N PRO A 18 7.17 -41.88 -13.28
CA PRO A 18 7.84 -40.60 -13.56
C PRO A 18 9.21 -40.78 -14.25
N ALA A 19 9.95 -39.69 -14.48
CA ALA A 19 11.39 -39.77 -14.79
C ALA A 19 12.19 -38.76 -13.94
N PRO A 20 13.29 -39.21 -13.29
CA PRO A 20 14.13 -38.35 -12.48
C PRO A 20 15.55 -38.17 -13.08
N ASN A 21 16.16 -37.03 -12.73
CA ASN A 21 17.59 -36.80 -12.44
C ASN A 21 18.62 -36.46 -13.55
N ASN A 22 19.10 -35.21 -13.43
CA ASN A 22 20.48 -34.81 -13.12
C ASN A 22 21.63 -35.15 -14.10
N SER A 23 22.31 -34.12 -14.59
CA SER A 23 23.62 -34.23 -15.24
C SER A 23 24.55 -33.14 -14.71
N THR A 24 25.69 -33.59 -14.18
CA THR A 24 26.77 -32.80 -13.57
C THR A 24 27.75 -32.24 -14.63
N ALA A 25 28.43 -31.15 -14.25
CA ALA A 25 29.30 -30.24 -15.02
C ALA A 25 30.63 -30.81 -15.58
N PRO A 26 31.44 -30.01 -16.31
CA PRO A 26 32.55 -29.30 -15.61
C PRO A 26 32.96 -27.89 -16.13
N ALA A 27 33.47 -27.11 -15.17
CA ALA A 27 34.61 -26.15 -15.14
C ALA A 27 34.92 -25.11 -16.26
N SER A 28 34.89 -23.84 -15.81
CA SER A 28 35.93 -22.78 -15.87
C SER A 28 36.39 -22.15 -17.20
N THR A 29 36.12 -20.84 -17.35
CA THR A 29 37.13 -19.78 -17.55
C THR A 29 36.51 -18.37 -17.48
N ALA A 30 36.97 -17.56 -16.52
CA ALA A 30 37.04 -16.09 -16.62
C ALA A 30 38.43 -15.75 -17.22
N PRO A 31 38.77 -14.53 -17.73
CA PRO A 31 38.32 -13.21 -17.24
C PRO A 31 38.18 -12.07 -18.30
N ALA A 32 37.67 -10.91 -17.84
CA ALA A 32 38.06 -9.52 -18.19
C ALA A 32 36.84 -8.61 -17.98
N SER A 33 36.71 -7.94 -16.83
CA SER A 33 37.26 -6.61 -16.57
C SER A 33 36.79 -5.55 -17.59
N THR A 34 35.58 -5.02 -17.37
CA THR A 34 35.23 -3.65 -17.72
C THR A 34 34.80 -2.91 -16.46
N ALA A 35 35.33 -1.70 -16.33
CA ALA A 35 35.49 -0.91 -15.12
C ALA A 35 34.20 -0.67 -14.31
N PRO A 36 34.32 -0.39 -12.99
CA PRO A 36 33.23 0.23 -12.27
C PRO A 36 32.96 1.59 -12.91
N VAL A 37 31.79 1.73 -13.52
CA VAL A 37 31.25 3.07 -13.79
C VAL A 37 30.96 3.65 -12.42
N SER A 38 31.91 4.44 -11.92
CA SER A 38 31.70 5.36 -10.82
C SER A 38 30.69 6.39 -11.30
N THR A 39 29.40 6.04 -11.26
CA THR A 39 28.36 7.05 -11.13
C THR A 39 28.57 7.68 -9.77
N ALA A 40 29.34 8.77 -9.77
CA ALA A 40 29.28 9.75 -8.70
C ALA A 40 27.80 9.95 -8.42
N ALA A 41 27.35 9.49 -7.25
CA ALA A 41 26.02 9.73 -6.76
C ALA A 41 25.89 11.24 -6.68
N VAL A 42 25.34 11.85 -7.73
CA VAL A 42 24.86 13.21 -7.67
C VAL A 42 23.92 13.15 -6.48
N LYS A 43 24.25 13.92 -5.45
CA LYS A 43 23.39 14.15 -4.30
C LYS A 43 22.24 15.03 -4.77
N SER A 44 21.55 14.61 -5.83
CA SER A 44 20.21 15.05 -6.13
C SER A 44 19.44 14.73 -4.86
N LYS A 45 18.94 15.77 -4.20
CA LYS A 45 17.72 15.64 -3.40
C LYS A 45 16.68 15.04 -4.35
N LEU A 46 16.69 13.71 -4.51
CA LEU A 46 15.45 13.01 -4.75
C LEU A 46 14.64 13.38 -3.51
N PHE A 47 13.72 14.33 -3.69
CA PHE A 47 12.62 14.42 -2.76
C PHE A 47 11.95 13.06 -2.85
N ALA A 48 12.21 12.22 -1.85
CA ALA A 48 11.52 10.95 -1.76
C ALA A 48 10.03 11.30 -1.75
N ARG A 49 9.28 10.79 -2.75
CA ARG A 49 7.84 10.99 -2.82
C ARG A 49 7.24 10.43 -1.53
N GLY A 50 6.37 11.22 -0.90
CA GLY A 50 5.72 10.84 0.35
C GLY A 50 6.69 10.83 1.54
N GLY A 51 6.51 9.85 2.42
CA GLY A 51 7.46 9.61 3.52
C GLY A 51 7.39 10.59 4.69
N PHE A 52 6.33 11.42 4.81
CA PHE A 52 6.22 12.40 5.92
C PHE A 52 6.41 11.77 7.30
N TRP A 53 6.00 10.51 7.49
CA TRP A 53 6.07 9.80 8.77
C TRP A 53 7.50 9.68 9.32
N ASN A 54 8.52 9.78 8.46
CA ASN A 54 9.93 9.76 8.86
C ASN A 54 10.40 11.07 9.51
N SER A 55 9.70 12.19 9.25
CA SER A 55 10.08 13.54 9.69
C SER A 55 9.04 14.20 10.60
N CYS A 56 7.87 13.59 10.70
CA CYS A 56 6.72 14.08 11.44
C CYS A 56 6.33 13.10 12.54
N ARG A 57 5.85 13.63 13.66
CA ARG A 57 5.37 12.89 14.83
C ARG A 57 4.12 13.56 15.39
N GLU A 58 3.51 12.93 16.39
CA GLU A 58 2.34 13.49 17.10
C GLU A 58 1.20 13.86 16.14
N CYS A 59 1.01 13.03 15.12
CA CYS A 59 0.01 13.26 14.11
C CYS A 59 -1.38 12.92 14.63
N ASN A 60 -2.32 13.84 14.43
CA ASN A 60 -3.73 13.65 14.69
C ASN A 60 -4.57 14.11 13.49
N LEU A 61 -5.77 13.57 13.39
CA LEU A 61 -6.73 13.95 12.38
C LEU A 61 -7.82 14.81 13.03
N TRP A 62 -8.06 16.00 12.49
CA TRP A 62 -9.21 16.81 12.84
C TRP A 62 -10.09 17.01 11.60
N TYR A 63 -11.26 16.37 11.60
CA TYR A 63 -12.09 16.20 10.40
C TYR A 63 -11.28 15.51 9.28
N TRP A 64 -10.93 16.25 8.23
CA TRP A 64 -10.16 15.78 7.07
C TRP A 64 -8.75 16.37 7.04
N THR A 65 -8.42 17.21 8.03
CA THR A 65 -7.13 17.87 8.13
C THR A 65 -6.22 17.06 9.02
N ILE A 66 -5.09 16.62 8.48
CA ILE A 66 -4.03 16.03 9.29
C ILE A 66 -3.19 17.16 9.90
N ASN A 67 -2.92 17.06 11.20
CA ASN A 67 -2.03 17.96 11.93
C ASN A 67 -0.89 17.13 12.51
N CYS A 68 0.35 17.55 12.29
CA CYS A 68 1.54 16.85 12.77
C CYS A 68 2.59 17.84 13.28
N VAL A 69 3.47 17.37 14.15
CA VAL A 69 4.72 18.06 14.49
C VAL A 69 5.81 17.56 13.56
N CYS A 70 6.20 18.38 12.58
CA CYS A 70 7.27 18.08 11.65
C CYS A 70 8.47 18.97 11.94
N ASN A 71 9.64 18.38 12.21
CA ASN A 71 10.85 19.09 12.62
C ASN A 71 10.62 20.11 13.78
N GLY A 72 9.76 19.75 14.74
CA GLY A 72 9.45 20.59 15.91
C GLY A 72 8.43 21.71 15.68
N GLN A 73 7.83 21.80 14.48
CA GLN A 73 6.80 22.79 14.17
C GLN A 73 5.47 22.11 13.83
N TRP A 74 4.36 22.71 14.28
CA TRP A 74 3.02 22.28 13.90
C TRP A 74 2.76 22.61 12.44
N MET A 75 2.34 21.59 11.69
CA MET A 75 2.01 21.66 10.28
C MET A 75 0.67 20.99 10.05
N SER A 76 -0.10 21.50 9.09
CA SER A 76 -1.40 20.94 8.72
C SER A 76 -1.53 20.76 7.22
N CYS A 77 -2.33 19.77 6.81
CA CYS A 77 -2.68 19.52 5.41
C CYS A 77 -4.12 19.03 5.35
N ASP A 78 -4.95 19.68 4.54
CA ASP A 78 -6.31 19.20 4.25
C ASP A 78 -6.22 18.05 3.24
N LEU A 79 -6.75 16.88 3.61
CA LEU A 79 -6.73 15.68 2.76
C LEU A 79 -7.94 15.60 1.83
N ASN A 80 -9.02 16.34 2.12
CA ASN A 80 -10.26 16.25 1.36
C ASN A 80 -10.13 16.59 -0.15
N PRO A 81 -9.27 17.54 -0.59
CA PRO A 81 -9.09 17.79 -2.02
C PRO A 81 -8.23 16.74 -2.74
N TYR A 82 -7.66 15.76 -2.02
CA TYR A 82 -6.68 14.81 -2.56
C TYR A 82 -7.10 13.33 -2.49
N ILE A 83 -8.09 13.02 -1.66
CA ILE A 83 -8.60 11.68 -1.45
C ILE A 83 -10.09 11.65 -1.82
N SER A 84 -10.51 10.63 -2.57
CA SER A 84 -11.92 10.32 -2.79
C SER A 84 -12.32 8.99 -2.17
N ASN A 85 -13.63 8.80 -2.08
CA ASN A 85 -14.26 7.52 -1.82
C ASN A 85 -14.74 6.91 -3.14
N ASN A 86 -14.19 5.76 -3.52
CA ASN A 86 -14.60 4.96 -4.66
C ASN A 86 -15.27 3.67 -4.17
N ASP A 87 -16.60 3.67 -4.13
CA ASP A 87 -17.44 2.55 -3.65
C ASP A 87 -16.98 1.95 -2.31
N GLY A 88 -16.78 2.80 -1.31
CA GLY A 88 -16.34 2.41 0.02
C GLY A 88 -14.82 2.23 0.17
N THR A 89 -14.04 2.51 -0.87
CA THR A 89 -12.57 2.44 -0.86
C THR A 89 -11.96 3.83 -0.94
N LEU A 90 -11.01 4.14 -0.06
CA LEU A 90 -10.26 5.39 -0.14
C LEU A 90 -9.21 5.30 -1.25
N VAL A 91 -9.17 6.29 -2.13
CA VAL A 91 -8.20 6.35 -3.24
C VAL A 91 -7.60 7.74 -3.39
N TRP A 92 -6.34 7.80 -3.83
CA TRP A 92 -5.63 9.04 -4.14
C TRP A 92 -6.12 9.68 -5.43
N TYR A 93 -5.78 10.96 -5.59
CA TYR A 93 -6.03 11.75 -6.79
C TYR A 93 -7.51 11.97 -7.10
N GLY A 94 -8.37 11.77 -6.10
CA GLY A 94 -9.75 12.18 -6.10
C GLY A 94 -10.00 13.29 -5.10
N ARG A 95 -11.27 13.62 -4.87
CA ARG A 95 -11.69 14.62 -3.88
C ARG A 95 -12.95 14.19 -3.15
N GLY A 96 -13.21 14.81 -2.01
CA GLY A 96 -14.51 14.77 -1.34
C GLY A 96 -14.78 13.46 -0.60
N PHE A 97 -13.75 12.72 -0.18
CA PHE A 97 -13.99 11.57 0.70
C PHE A 97 -14.74 12.00 1.96
N GLY A 98 -14.53 13.23 2.44
CA GLY A 98 -15.22 13.75 3.62
C GLY A 98 -16.73 13.95 3.45
N ASP A 99 -17.22 14.03 2.22
CA ASP A 99 -18.67 14.14 1.98
C ASP A 99 -19.39 12.80 2.14
N SER A 100 -18.64 11.69 2.16
CA SER A 100 -19.19 10.33 2.11
C SER A 100 -18.54 9.32 3.06
N CYS A 101 -17.52 9.73 3.81
CA CYS A 101 -16.85 8.94 4.82
C CYS A 101 -16.96 9.59 6.20
N SER A 102 -16.96 8.78 7.26
CA SER A 102 -17.04 9.24 8.64
C SER A 102 -16.28 8.30 9.58
N GLY A 103 -16.13 8.71 10.85
CA GLY A 103 -15.44 7.90 11.86
C GLY A 103 -13.98 7.62 11.52
N CYS A 104 -13.31 8.58 10.88
CA CYS A 104 -11.94 8.43 10.44
C CYS A 104 -10.97 8.34 11.62
N ASN A 105 -9.97 7.48 11.49
CA ASN A 105 -8.89 7.29 12.45
C ASN A 105 -7.55 7.22 11.73
N LEU A 106 -6.54 7.86 12.30
CA LEU A 106 -5.17 7.80 11.83
C LEU A 106 -4.37 6.83 12.71
N GLN A 107 -3.90 5.74 12.12
CA GLN A 107 -3.01 4.79 12.78
C GLN A 107 -1.67 4.78 12.05
N SER A 108 -0.64 5.32 12.72
CA SER A 108 0.62 5.63 12.07
C SER A 108 0.39 6.51 10.82
N ALA A 109 0.93 6.13 9.66
CA ALA A 109 0.67 6.82 8.40
C ALA A 109 -0.62 6.36 7.68
N THR A 110 -1.37 5.40 8.23
CA THR A 110 -2.57 4.87 7.56
C THR A 110 -3.82 5.57 8.06
N LEU A 111 -4.56 6.20 7.15
CA LEU A 111 -5.89 6.73 7.40
C LEU A 111 -6.91 5.62 7.13
N GLY A 112 -7.77 5.34 8.11
CA GLY A 112 -8.93 4.47 7.95
C GLY A 112 -10.24 5.22 8.21
N CYS A 113 -11.29 4.98 7.43
CA CYS A 113 -12.60 5.61 7.58
C CYS A 113 -13.73 4.64 7.23
N ASN A 114 -14.92 4.85 7.79
CA ASN A 114 -16.15 4.22 7.29
C ASN A 114 -16.69 5.01 6.10
N CYS A 115 -16.65 4.43 4.91
CA CYS A 115 -17.01 5.08 3.66
C CYS A 115 -18.27 4.46 3.06
N ARG A 116 -19.20 5.31 2.61
CA ARG A 116 -20.46 4.87 2.00
C ARG A 116 -20.22 4.32 0.59
N LYS A 117 -20.76 3.14 0.32
CA LYS A 117 -20.80 2.47 -0.98
C LYS A 117 -21.93 3.01 -1.86
N MET A 118 -21.92 2.68 -3.15
CA MET A 118 -22.99 3.07 -4.09
C MET A 118 -24.35 2.45 -3.73
N ASP A 119 -24.35 1.26 -3.15
CA ASP A 119 -25.55 0.55 -2.66
C ASP A 119 -26.10 1.13 -1.34
N GLY A 120 -25.46 2.17 -0.78
CA GLY A 120 -25.85 2.81 0.48
C GLY A 120 -25.31 2.15 1.74
N SER A 121 -24.70 0.96 1.64
CA SER A 121 -23.98 0.33 2.76
C SER A 121 -22.64 1.02 3.03
N TYR A 122 -21.92 0.59 4.07
CA TYR A 122 -20.64 1.17 4.47
C TYR A 122 -19.53 0.13 4.45
N ASN A 123 -18.33 0.55 4.07
CA ASN A 123 -17.10 -0.25 4.13
C ASN A 123 -16.01 0.51 4.90
N TRP A 124 -15.15 -0.22 5.61
CA TRP A 124 -13.95 0.37 6.22
C TRP A 124 -12.85 0.49 5.17
N GLY A 125 -12.69 1.68 4.61
CA GLY A 125 -11.64 2.00 3.65
C GLY A 125 -10.36 2.44 4.34
N THR A 126 -9.20 2.04 3.82
CA THR A 126 -7.89 2.47 4.33
C THR A 126 -7.02 3.00 3.22
N ILE A 127 -6.13 3.94 3.54
CA ILE A 127 -5.18 4.53 2.61
C ILE A 127 -3.90 4.94 3.35
N ASN A 128 -2.74 4.68 2.75
CA ASN A 128 -1.46 5.04 3.35
C ASN A 128 -1.07 6.47 2.95
N LEU A 129 -1.12 7.40 3.90
CA LEU A 129 -0.72 8.80 3.72
C LEU A 129 0.76 8.93 3.38
N ASN A 130 1.59 7.97 3.78
CA ASN A 130 3.01 8.01 3.48
C ASN A 130 3.33 7.86 1.98
N ASP A 131 2.37 7.45 1.16
CA ASP A 131 2.60 7.25 -0.28
C ASP A 131 2.71 8.60 -1.02
N HIS A 132 2.01 9.65 -0.53
CA HIS A 132 1.95 10.96 -1.19
C HIS A 132 2.18 12.15 -0.26
N LEU A 133 1.86 12.04 1.03
CA LEU A 133 2.08 13.12 1.97
C LEU A 133 3.57 13.22 2.31
N THR A 134 4.14 14.40 2.07
CA THR A 134 5.57 14.68 2.14
C THR A 134 5.82 15.85 3.07
N TYR A 135 6.89 15.77 3.87
CA TYR A 135 7.44 16.93 4.55
C TYR A 135 8.73 17.39 3.86
N GLY A 136 8.73 18.62 3.37
CA GLY A 136 9.85 19.20 2.65
C GLY A 136 9.78 20.71 2.62
N ASN A 137 10.95 21.37 2.63
CA ASN A 137 11.05 22.83 2.54
C ASN A 137 10.19 23.57 3.60
N GLY A 138 10.10 23.01 4.81
CA GLY A 138 9.34 23.59 5.91
C GLY A 138 7.81 23.47 5.78
N ARG A 139 7.30 22.60 4.91
CA ARG A 139 5.86 22.42 4.65
C ARG A 139 5.48 20.95 4.60
N LEU A 140 4.24 20.67 4.99
CA LEU A 140 3.57 19.38 4.79
C LEU A 140 2.64 19.51 3.57
N TYR A 141 2.82 18.67 2.56
CA TYR A 141 2.08 18.77 1.29
C TYR A 141 1.93 17.43 0.59
N ILE A 142 0.96 17.31 -0.32
CA ILE A 142 0.76 16.15 -1.18
C ILE A 142 1.65 16.27 -2.42
N ASP A 143 2.46 15.24 -2.68
CA ASP A 143 3.32 15.12 -3.86
C ASP A 143 2.65 14.26 -4.94
N TYR A 144 2.69 14.75 -6.18
CA TYR A 144 1.90 14.24 -7.31
C TYR A 144 2.69 13.38 -8.28
#